data_AF-A0A2J6S4U3-F1
#
_entry.id   AF-A0A2J6S4U3-F1
#
_cell.length_a   1.000
_cell.length_b   1.000
_cell.length_c   1.000
_cell.angle_alpha   90.00
_cell.angle_beta   90.00
_cell.angle_gamma   90.00
#
_symmetry.space_group_name_H-M   'P 1'
#
loop_
_entity.id
_entity.type
_entity.pdbx_description
1 polymer ?
#
loop_
_entity_poly.entity_id
_entity_poly.type
_entity_poly.pdbx_seq_one_letter_code
_entity_poly.pdbx_strand_id
1 'polypeptide(L)'
;YEALSYTWSTPTERSVITLSNNNNFQIPARLEAALQDLRMRDDLLVIWIDAICINQRNIEERNAQVQLMRRIYQQAIYVRIWLDMDISVDDPAIIKLQTLTAESAIEDLGSKPFFWAPVNKILENPYWKRVWIQQEITNASSLVL
;
A
#
# COMPACT_ATOMS: atom_id res chain seq x y z
N TYR A 1 -13.63 6.07 -2.76
CA TYR A 1 -12.92 4.82 -2.43
C TYR A 1 -11.47 5.16 -2.16
N GLU A 2 -10.76 4.29 -1.46
CA GLU A 2 -9.30 4.33 -1.34
C GLU A 2 -8.69 3.30 -2.27
N ALA A 3 -7.40 3.38 -2.58
CA ALA A 3 -6.72 2.39 -3.40
C ALA A 3 -5.59 1.72 -2.61
N LEU A 4 -5.41 0.40 -2.78
CA LEU A 4 -4.28 -0.32 -2.21
C LEU A 4 -3.14 -0.41 -3.22
N SER A 5 -1.95 -0.03 -2.79
CA SER A 5 -0.70 -0.29 -3.48
C SER A 5 0.17 -1.22 -2.63
N TYR A 6 0.56 -2.38 -3.19
CA TYR A 6 1.32 -3.39 -2.47
C TYR A 6 2.25 -4.19 -3.40
N THR A 7 3.18 -4.94 -2.81
CA THR A 7 4.08 -5.80 -3.59
C THR A 7 3.41 -7.10 -4.03
N TRP A 8 3.35 -7.29 -5.36
CA TRP A 8 3.05 -8.59 -5.93
C TRP A 8 4.29 -9.47 -5.77
N SER A 9 4.21 -10.54 -4.99
CA SER A 9 5.24 -11.58 -5.01
C SER A 9 4.86 -12.67 -6.01
N THR A 10 5.87 -13.42 -6.48
CA THR A 10 5.66 -14.62 -7.29
C THR A 10 4.71 -15.59 -6.57
N PRO A 11 3.76 -16.22 -7.29
CA PRO A 11 2.59 -16.84 -6.68
C PRO A 11 2.88 -18.29 -6.31
N THR A 12 3.50 -18.53 -5.16
CA THR A 12 3.52 -19.88 -4.58
C THR A 12 2.38 -20.09 -3.59
N GLU A 13 1.90 -19.03 -2.92
CA GLU A 13 0.87 -19.12 -1.88
C GLU A 13 -0.35 -18.26 -2.22
N ARG A 14 -1.53 -18.90 -2.15
CA ARG A 14 -2.83 -18.26 -2.37
C ARG A 14 -3.70 -18.45 -1.15
N SER A 15 -4.47 -17.42 -0.84
CA SER A 15 -5.48 -17.41 0.21
C SER A 15 -6.88 -17.28 -0.39
N VAL A 16 -7.91 -17.52 0.42
CA VAL A 16 -9.31 -17.42 0.00
C VAL A 16 -10.01 -16.40 0.88
N ILE A 17 -10.67 -15.45 0.24
CA ILE A 17 -11.63 -14.55 0.89
C ILE A 17 -13.04 -14.90 0.44
N THR A 18 -14.01 -14.62 1.30
CA THR A 18 -15.44 -14.77 0.97
C THR A 18 -16.01 -13.42 0.56
N LEU A 19 -16.57 -13.35 -0.64
CA LEU A 19 -17.27 -12.18 -1.15
C LEU A 19 -18.69 -12.10 -0.58
N SER A 20 -19.32 -10.93 -0.68
CA SER A 20 -20.68 -10.68 -0.16
C SER A 20 -21.77 -11.58 -0.76
N ASN A 21 -21.52 -12.16 -1.94
CA ASN A 21 -22.39 -13.14 -2.59
C ASN A 21 -22.11 -14.59 -2.15
N ASN A 22 -21.39 -14.80 -1.05
CA ASN A 22 -20.93 -16.09 -0.53
C ASN A 22 -20.02 -16.88 -1.48
N ASN A 23 -19.46 -16.26 -2.51
CA ASN A 23 -18.47 -16.91 -3.36
C ASN A 23 -17.07 -16.78 -2.78
N ASN A 24 -16.31 -17.87 -2.88
CA ASN A 24 -14.90 -17.89 -2.55
C ASN A 24 -14.09 -17.29 -3.69
N PHE A 25 -13.20 -16.35 -3.37
CA PHE A 25 -12.31 -15.70 -4.32
C PHE A 25 -10.86 -15.90 -3.90
N GLN A 26 -10.03 -16.33 -4.85
CA GLN A 26 -8.60 -16.56 -4.59
C GLN A 26 -7.82 -15.26 -4.73
N ILE A 27 -7.01 -14.98 -3.72
CA ILE A 27 -6.11 -13.82 -3.69
C ILE A 27 -4.67 -14.26 -3.39
N PRO A 28 -3.66 -13.44 -3.73
CA PRO A 28 -2.31 -13.66 -3.24
C PRO A 28 -2.29 -13.66 -1.71
N ALA A 29 -1.51 -14.54 -1.07
CA ALA A 29 -1.42 -14.58 0.40
C ALA A 29 -0.97 -13.24 1.02
N ARG A 30 -0.08 -12.51 0.34
CA ARG A 30 0.32 -11.16 0.76
C ARG A 30 -0.85 -10.16 0.78
N LEU A 31 -1.81 -10.33 -0.12
CA LEU A 31 -3.00 -9.48 -0.12
C LEU A 31 -3.91 -9.81 1.08
N GLU A 32 -3.96 -11.07 1.53
CA GLU A 32 -4.68 -11.41 2.75
C GLU A 32 -4.07 -10.71 3.97
N ALA A 33 -2.74 -10.74 4.12
CA ALA A 33 -2.05 -10.02 5.19
C ALA A 33 -2.35 -8.51 5.15
N ALA A 34 -2.23 -7.89 3.98
CA ALA A 34 -2.59 -6.49 3.80
C ALA A 34 -4.04 -6.19 4.18
N LEU A 35 -4.99 -7.05 3.80
CA LEU A 35 -6.40 -6.90 4.17
C LEU A 35 -6.63 -7.06 5.67
N GLN A 36 -5.88 -7.93 6.35
CA GLN A 36 -5.94 -8.10 7.80
C GLN A 36 -5.42 -6.85 8.53
N ASP A 37 -4.30 -6.28 8.08
CA ASP A 37 -3.73 -5.06 8.67
C ASP A 37 -4.63 -3.83 8.45
N LEU A 38 -5.28 -3.75 7.28
CA LEU A 38 -6.21 -2.67 6.94
C LEU A 38 -7.59 -2.81 7.59
N ARG A 39 -7.90 -3.96 8.18
CA ARG A 39 -9.22 -4.24 8.72
C ARG A 39 -9.44 -3.42 10.00
N MET A 40 -10.25 -2.37 9.87
CA MET A 40 -10.79 -1.65 11.03
C MET A 40 -11.97 -2.44 11.61
N ARG A 41 -12.07 -2.52 12.94
CA ARG A 41 -13.14 -3.29 13.59
C ARG A 41 -14.52 -2.64 13.45
N ASP A 42 -14.55 -1.30 13.43
CA ASP A 42 -15.77 -0.53 13.58
C ASP A 42 -16.12 0.33 12.35
N ASP A 43 -15.23 0.38 11.33
CA ASP A 43 -15.40 1.23 10.15
C ASP A 43 -15.40 0.46 8.83
N LEU A 44 -16.29 0.87 7.92
CA LEU A 44 -16.38 0.31 6.57
C LEU A 44 -15.30 0.94 5.67
N LEU A 45 -14.34 0.13 5.24
CA LEU A 45 -13.33 0.54 4.27
C LEU A 45 -13.75 0.19 2.83
N VAL A 46 -14.04 1.21 2.01
CA VAL A 46 -14.28 1.04 0.57
C VAL A 46 -12.97 1.19 -0.19
N ILE A 47 -12.33 0.07 -0.51
CA ILE A 47 -11.00 0.03 -1.13
C ILE A 47 -11.02 -0.67 -2.51
N TRP A 48 -10.26 -0.09 -3.45
CA TRP A 48 -9.97 -0.66 -4.76
C TRP A 48 -8.65 -1.40 -4.72
N ILE A 49 -8.63 -2.64 -5.22
CA ILE A 49 -7.47 -3.52 -5.25
C ILE A 49 -7.39 -4.17 -6.63
N ASP A 50 -6.29 -3.95 -7.34
CA ASP A 50 -6.05 -4.45 -8.70
C ASP A 50 -6.29 -5.96 -8.86
N ALA A 51 -5.82 -6.78 -7.92
CA ALA A 51 -5.94 -8.23 -7.95
C ALA A 51 -7.38 -8.74 -7.76
N ILE A 52 -8.30 -7.90 -7.26
CA ILE A 52 -9.71 -8.23 -7.05
C ILE A 52 -10.60 -7.55 -8.10
N CYS A 53 -10.38 -6.27 -8.35
CA CYS A 53 -11.24 -5.45 -9.20
C CYS A 53 -10.96 -5.60 -10.70
N ILE A 54 -9.81 -6.16 -11.09
CA ILE A 54 -9.46 -6.42 -12.49
C ILE A 54 -9.53 -7.92 -12.75
N ASN A 55 -10.27 -8.33 -13.76
CA ASN A 55 -10.24 -9.72 -14.21
C ASN A 55 -8.89 -10.04 -14.87
N GLN A 56 -7.97 -10.60 -14.07
CA GLN A 56 -6.61 -10.92 -14.52
C GLN A 56 -6.56 -11.97 -15.65
N ARG A 57 -7.66 -12.71 -15.90
CA ARG A 57 -7.76 -13.70 -16.97
C ARG A 57 -8.24 -13.13 -18.30
N ASN A 58 -8.86 -11.94 -18.28
CA ASN A 58 -9.30 -11.26 -19.48
C ASN A 58 -8.25 -10.23 -19.90
N ILE A 59 -7.46 -10.56 -20.94
CA ILE A 59 -6.37 -9.70 -21.41
C ILE A 59 -6.88 -8.35 -21.91
N GLU A 60 -8.03 -8.33 -22.59
CA GLU A 60 -8.60 -7.10 -23.15
C GLU A 60 -9.03 -6.15 -22.03
N GLU A 61 -9.77 -6.68 -21.04
CA GLU A 61 -10.17 -5.92 -19.85
C GLU A 61 -8.94 -5.45 -19.07
N ARG A 62 -7.98 -6.34 -18.82
CA ARG A 62 -6.76 -6.01 -18.09
C ARG A 62 -6.02 -4.85 -18.77
N ASN A 63 -5.87 -4.90 -20.09
CA ASN A 63 -5.20 -3.84 -20.84
C ASN A 63 -5.99 -2.51 -20.78
N ALA A 64 -7.32 -2.56 -20.86
CA ALA A 64 -8.17 -1.39 -20.68
C ALA A 64 -8.05 -0.81 -19.26
N GLN A 65 -8.04 -1.65 -18.23
CA GLN A 65 -7.87 -1.25 -16.83
C GLN A 65 -6.48 -0.64 -16.57
N VAL A 66 -5.43 -1.18 -17.17
CA VAL A 66 -4.07 -0.60 -17.08
C VAL A 66 -4.04 0.83 -17.63
N GLN A 67 -4.76 1.11 -18.72
CA GLN A 67 -4.88 2.49 -19.23
C GLN A 67 -5.67 3.41 -18.28
N LEU A 68 -6.56 2.84 -17.45
CA LEU A 68 -7.35 3.57 -16.46
C LEU A 68 -6.66 3.72 -15.11
N MET A 69 -5.59 2.96 -14.80
CA MET A 69 -4.91 2.97 -13.50
C MET A 69 -4.56 4.38 -13.03
N ARG A 70 -4.05 5.22 -13.94
CA ARG A 70 -3.77 6.64 -13.65
C ARG A 70 -4.99 7.34 -13.05
N ARG A 71 -6.14 7.22 -13.70
CA ARG A 71 -7.38 7.86 -13.26
C ARG A 71 -7.90 7.26 -11.95
N ILE A 72 -7.76 5.94 -11.79
CA ILE A 72 -8.18 5.23 -10.57
C ILE A 72 -7.41 5.76 -9.35
N TYR A 73 -6.07 5.80 -9.43
CA TYR A 73 -5.25 6.32 -8.35
C TYR A 73 -5.45 7.83 -8.12
N GLN A 74 -5.71 8.63 -9.17
CA GLN A 74 -6.06 10.06 -9.02
C GLN A 74 -7.37 10.29 -8.29
N GLN A 75 -8.35 9.41 -8.51
CA GLN A 75 -9.70 9.53 -7.93
C GLN A 75 -9.82 8.88 -6.55
N ALA A 76 -8.80 8.14 -6.11
CA ALA A 76 -8.75 7.60 -4.76
C ALA A 76 -8.61 8.75 -3.73
N ILE A 77 -9.35 8.65 -2.63
CA ILE A 77 -9.25 9.61 -1.52
C ILE A 77 -7.85 9.50 -0.90
N TYR A 78 -7.43 8.26 -0.64
CA TYR A 78 -6.09 7.91 -0.21
C TYR A 78 -5.60 6.72 -1.03
N VAL A 79 -4.30 6.71 -1.31
CA VAL A 79 -3.59 5.50 -1.75
C VAL A 79 -2.85 4.96 -0.53
N ARG A 80 -3.25 3.78 -0.07
CA ARG A 80 -2.61 3.06 1.03
C ARG A 80 -1.46 2.23 0.50
N ILE A 81 -0.26 2.52 0.96
CA ILE A 81 0.92 1.75 0.61
C ILE A 81 1.12 0.69 1.69
N TRP A 82 1.01 -0.59 1.33
CA TRP A 82 1.31 -1.68 2.26
C TRP A 82 2.68 -2.27 1.97
N LEU A 83 3.57 -2.18 2.97
CA LEU A 83 4.98 -2.51 2.84
C LEU A 83 5.38 -3.84 3.49
N ASP A 84 4.46 -4.55 4.15
CA ASP A 84 4.73 -5.81 4.86
C ASP A 84 5.90 -5.68 5.86
N MET A 85 5.76 -4.76 6.81
CA MET A 85 6.82 -4.47 7.77
C MET A 85 6.30 -4.53 9.19
N ASP A 86 7.06 -5.17 10.06
CA ASP A 86 6.88 -5.10 11.50
C ASP A 86 7.58 -3.85 12.04
N ILE A 87 6.83 -2.74 12.00
CA ILE A 87 7.23 -1.43 12.55
C ILE A 87 6.10 -0.96 13.46
N SER A 88 6.44 -0.68 14.71
CA SER A 88 5.50 -0.06 15.65
C SER A 88 5.20 1.38 15.22
N VAL A 89 3.92 1.71 15.10
CA VAL A 89 3.47 3.10 14.89
C VAL A 89 3.82 4.01 16.07
N ASP A 90 4.02 3.42 17.25
CA ASP A 90 4.42 4.13 18.47
C ASP A 90 5.96 4.27 18.59
N ASP A 91 6.73 3.80 17.60
CA ASP A 91 8.18 3.97 17.61
C ASP A 91 8.53 5.48 17.53
N PRO A 92 9.39 6.00 18.43
CA PRO A 92 9.74 7.41 18.46
C PRO A 92 10.27 7.96 17.13
N ALA A 93 10.98 7.13 16.35
CA ALA A 93 11.50 7.53 15.04
C ALA A 93 10.37 7.67 14.01
N ILE A 94 9.34 6.83 14.09
CA ILE A 94 8.17 6.85 13.20
C ILE A 94 7.28 8.04 13.53
N ILE A 95 6.99 8.27 14.81
CA ILE A 95 6.27 9.45 15.26
C ILE A 95 7.01 10.71 14.80
N LYS A 96 8.33 10.75 14.97
CA LYS A 96 9.13 11.88 14.52
C LYS A 96 9.03 12.06 13.01
N LEU A 97 9.17 10.99 12.22
CA LEU A 97 9.04 11.02 10.76
C LEU A 97 7.69 11.61 10.31
N GLN A 98 6.59 11.23 10.97
CA GLN A 98 5.24 11.73 10.67
C GLN A 98 5.05 13.23 10.96
N THR A 99 5.89 13.81 11.82
CA THR A 99 5.84 15.25 12.16
C THR A 99 6.79 16.12 11.33
N LEU A 100 7.64 15.51 10.50
CA LEU A 100 8.58 16.26 9.66
C LEU A 100 7.84 16.96 8.52
N THR A 101 8.26 18.18 8.24
CA THR A 101 7.75 19.03 7.16
C THR A 101 8.91 19.55 6.32
N ALA A 102 8.61 20.15 5.17
CA ALA A 102 9.64 20.77 4.33
C ALA A 102 10.36 21.93 5.05
N GLU A 103 9.71 22.56 6.03
CA GLU A 103 10.27 23.64 6.84
C GLU A 103 11.04 23.16 8.08
N SER A 104 11.04 21.86 8.40
CA SER A 104 11.74 21.33 9.58
C SER A 104 13.26 21.52 9.48
N ALA A 105 13.90 21.96 10.56
CA ALA A 105 15.34 22.19 10.58
C ALA A 105 16.09 20.85 10.59
N ILE A 106 17.31 20.83 10.02
CA ILE A 106 18.18 19.64 10.07
C ILE A 106 18.47 19.23 11.52
N GLU A 107 18.52 20.20 12.43
CA GLU A 107 18.71 20.01 13.87
C GLU A 107 17.54 19.20 14.49
N ASP A 108 16.33 19.32 13.94
CA ASP A 108 15.15 18.58 14.40
C ASP A 108 15.22 17.08 14.06
N LEU A 109 16.07 16.69 13.11
CA LEU A 109 16.25 15.28 12.74
C LEU A 109 17.04 14.51 13.81
N GLY A 110 17.75 15.21 14.70
CA GLY A 110 18.64 14.59 15.67
C GLY A 110 19.89 13.97 15.02
N SER A 111 20.96 13.84 15.80
CA SER A 111 22.28 13.45 15.29
C SER A 111 22.64 11.98 15.51
N LYS A 112 21.71 11.15 16.03
CA LYS A 112 21.99 9.75 16.38
C LYS A 112 21.54 8.81 15.26
N PRO A 113 22.45 8.16 14.51
CA PRO A 113 22.08 7.29 13.38
C PRO A 113 21.19 6.11 13.79
N PHE A 114 21.39 5.56 15.00
CA PHE A 114 20.60 4.44 15.51
C PHE A 114 19.14 4.80 15.82
N PHE A 115 18.83 6.08 16.04
CA PHE A 115 17.45 6.53 16.23
C PHE A 115 16.62 6.24 14.97
N TRP A 116 17.18 6.46 13.79
CA TRP A 116 16.51 6.28 12.51
C TRP A 116 16.53 4.84 11.97
N ALA A 117 17.05 3.88 12.73
CA ALA A 117 17.14 2.48 12.30
C ALA A 117 15.78 1.87 11.85
N PRO A 118 14.63 2.16 12.51
CA PRO A 118 13.32 1.69 12.04
C PRO A 118 12.94 2.24 10.66
N VAL A 119 13.30 3.49 10.36
CA VAL A 119 12.99 4.16 9.08
C VAL A 119 13.77 3.54 7.92
N ASN A 120 14.98 3.02 8.16
CA ASN A 120 15.74 2.31 7.12
C ASN A 120 14.95 1.13 6.54
N LYS A 121 14.17 0.40 7.36
CA LYS A 121 13.32 -0.69 6.88
C LYS A 121 12.29 -0.20 5.86
N ILE A 122 11.75 1.01 6.06
CA ILE A 122 10.83 1.66 5.12
C ILE A 122 11.57 1.97 3.82
N LEU A 123 12.70 2.68 3.90
CA LEU A 123 13.43 3.19 2.74
C LEU A 123 14.07 2.07 1.89
N GLU A 124 14.51 0.99 2.53
CA GLU A 124 15.15 -0.15 1.85
C GLU A 124 14.13 -1.15 1.28
N ASN A 125 12.83 -0.94 1.52
CA ASN A 125 11.79 -1.86 1.11
C ASN A 125 11.83 -2.10 -0.42
N PRO A 126 11.83 -3.35 -0.90
CA PRO A 126 11.82 -3.68 -2.33
C PRO A 126 10.66 -3.07 -3.12
N TYR A 127 9.57 -2.69 -2.43
CA TYR A 127 8.48 -1.89 -2.98
C TYR A 127 9.03 -0.76 -3.85
N TRP A 128 9.87 0.14 -3.34
CA TRP A 128 10.33 1.34 -4.06
C TRP A 128 11.08 1.08 -5.38
N LYS A 129 11.55 -0.16 -5.61
CA LYS A 129 12.31 -0.53 -6.81
C LYS A 129 11.43 -0.96 -7.99
N ARG A 130 10.10 -1.03 -7.84
CA ARG A 130 9.22 -1.50 -8.93
C ARG A 130 8.83 -0.35 -9.84
N VAL A 131 8.95 -0.57 -11.15
CA VAL A 131 8.62 0.41 -12.21
C VAL A 131 7.18 0.93 -12.10
N TRP A 132 6.23 0.07 -11.74
CA TRP A 132 4.81 0.42 -11.71
C TRP A 132 4.40 1.37 -10.57
N ILE A 133 5.16 1.39 -9.48
CA ILE A 133 4.87 2.24 -8.31
C ILE A 133 4.98 3.73 -8.63
N GLN A 134 5.78 4.09 -9.64
CA GLN A 134 5.83 5.47 -10.11
C GLN A 134 4.45 5.95 -10.54
N GLN A 135 3.65 5.12 -11.22
CA GLN A 135 2.30 5.52 -11.64
C GLN A 135 1.33 5.61 -10.46
N GLU A 136 1.55 4.87 -9.38
CA GLU A 136 0.65 4.84 -8.23
C GLU A 136 0.92 6.04 -7.30
N ILE A 137 2.20 6.33 -7.06
CA ILE A 137 2.64 7.45 -6.20
C ILE A 137 2.46 8.80 -6.90
N THR A 138 2.90 8.95 -8.16
CA THR A 138 2.84 10.25 -8.84
C THR A 138 1.42 10.71 -9.15
N ASN A 139 0.48 9.76 -9.21
CA ASN A 139 -0.91 10.05 -9.52
C ASN A 139 -1.79 10.09 -8.26
N ALA A 140 -1.27 9.74 -7.08
CA ALA A 140 -2.03 9.81 -5.84
C ALA A 140 -2.26 11.27 -5.45
N SER A 141 -3.51 11.62 -5.15
CA SER A 141 -3.86 12.92 -4.57
C SER A 141 -3.38 13.05 -3.12
N SER A 142 -3.28 11.92 -2.40
CA SER A 142 -2.74 11.82 -1.04
C SER A 142 -2.26 10.39 -0.76
N LEU A 143 -1.13 10.26 -0.07
CA LEU A 143 -0.48 8.98 0.28
C LEU A 143 -0.58 8.73 1.78
N VAL A 144 -0.89 7.49 2.15
CA VAL A 144 -0.83 7.01 3.54
C VAL A 144 0.00 5.73 3.58
N LEU A 145 1.03 5.73 4.43
CA LEU A 145 1.91 4.59 4.71
C LEU A 145 1.40 3.82 5.93
#